data_AF-A0A7Y3L4J9-F1
#
_entry.id   AF-A0A7Y3L4J9-F1
#
_cell.length_a   1.000
_cell.length_b   1.000
_cell.length_c   1.000
_cell.angle_alpha   90.00
_cell.angle_beta   90.00
_cell.angle_gamma   90.00
#
_symmetry.space_group_name_H-M   'P 1'
#
loop_
_entity.id
_entity.type
_entity.pdbx_description
1 polymer ?
#
loop_
_entity_poly.entity_id
_entity_poly.type
_entity_poly.pdbx_seq_one_letter_code
_entity_poly.pdbx_strand_id
1 'polypeptide(L)'
;METAELAKKTIAQLNAIAAELKLEGVSGLRKQELIAKIVEGQLKANGMIFDEGVLEVLPDGFGFLRSPDYSYLAGPDDIYMSPSQIKKFGLRKGDTVAGFVRPPKDGERFFALLQVKRINGVDAELLKDRPLFDNLTPLHPDEAYHLETTREEVTTRLMDLICPIGKGQRGLIVAPPKTGKTVILQKLANAIAKNHPQTVILVLLIDERPEEVTECKRTIKGEVIASTFDEPAERHVTVSEMVLEKAKRQVELGKDVVILLDSITRLARAYNTCTPSSGRVLSGGLEATSLQRPKRFLGAARNVEEGGSLTILATALVETGSRMDEVIFEEFKGTGNSEVYLDRKLADRRMFPAIEINRTGTRKEELLMSEDDINKVYILRKVLAPLGSVEAMELLSDKILSTKTNKDFMKSMELSNMAG
;
A
#
# COMPACT_ATOMS: atom_id res chain seq x y z
N MET A 1 -6.64 -13.24 -35.48
CA MET A 1 -7.91 -12.64 -35.97
C MET A 1 -8.26 -11.47 -35.07
N GLU A 2 -8.91 -10.43 -35.61
CA GLU A 2 -9.34 -9.30 -34.78
C GLU A 2 -10.57 -9.63 -33.95
N THR A 3 -10.65 -9.04 -32.74
CA THR A 3 -11.77 -9.22 -31.80
C THR A 3 -13.12 -8.87 -32.42
N ALA A 4 -13.17 -7.88 -33.31
CA ALA A 4 -14.37 -7.46 -34.03
C ALA A 4 -14.90 -8.53 -35.00
N GLU A 5 -14.02 -9.36 -35.59
CA GLU A 5 -14.43 -10.48 -36.43
C GLU A 5 -14.88 -11.69 -35.60
N LEU A 6 -14.20 -11.95 -34.48
CA LEU A 6 -14.61 -13.01 -33.54
C LEU A 6 -15.97 -12.72 -32.90
N ALA A 7 -16.28 -11.44 -32.63
CA ALA A 7 -17.58 -11.01 -32.12
C ALA A 7 -18.75 -11.30 -33.08
N LYS A 8 -18.49 -11.29 -34.40
CA LYS A 8 -19.48 -11.59 -35.46
C LYS A 8 -19.71 -13.08 -35.66
N LYS A 9 -18.83 -13.95 -35.15
CA LYS A 9 -18.95 -15.41 -35.28
C LYS A 9 -19.95 -16.01 -34.28
N THR A 10 -20.49 -17.17 -34.61
CA THR A 10 -21.37 -17.94 -33.71
C THR A 10 -20.55 -18.69 -32.66
N ILE A 11 -21.17 -19.09 -31.55
CA ILE A 11 -20.48 -19.87 -30.49
C ILE A 11 -19.92 -21.18 -31.05
N ALA A 12 -20.64 -21.83 -31.97
CA ALA A 12 -20.17 -23.04 -32.65
C ALA A 12 -18.88 -22.79 -33.46
N GLN A 13 -18.81 -21.68 -34.19
CA GLN A 13 -17.62 -21.29 -34.96
C GLN A 13 -16.44 -20.93 -34.03
N LEU A 14 -16.71 -20.28 -32.90
CA LEU A 14 -15.68 -19.96 -31.91
C LEU A 14 -15.13 -21.23 -31.25
N ASN A 15 -15.98 -22.21 -30.91
CA ASN A 15 -15.54 -23.49 -30.37
C ASN A 15 -14.68 -24.29 -31.36
N ALA A 16 -14.99 -24.22 -32.67
CA ALA A 16 -14.16 -24.84 -33.70
C ALA A 16 -12.76 -24.21 -33.77
N ILE A 17 -12.68 -22.87 -33.71
CA ILE A 17 -11.39 -22.15 -33.67
C ILE A 17 -10.62 -22.48 -32.39
N ALA A 18 -11.31 -22.59 -31.25
CA ALA A 18 -10.68 -22.97 -29.98
C ALA A 18 -10.12 -24.41 -30.00
N ALA A 19 -10.82 -25.34 -30.66
CA ALA A 19 -10.36 -26.72 -30.85
C ALA A 19 -9.15 -26.80 -31.79
N GLU A 20 -9.12 -25.99 -32.85
CA GLU A 20 -7.98 -25.88 -33.77
C GLU A 20 -6.72 -25.36 -33.07
N LEU A 21 -6.88 -24.40 -32.14
CA LEU A 21 -5.83 -23.87 -31.28
C LEU A 21 -5.49 -24.76 -30.07
N LYS A 22 -6.12 -25.94 -29.94
CA LYS A 22 -5.95 -26.90 -28.83
C LYS A 22 -6.14 -26.27 -27.44
N LEU A 23 -7.12 -25.37 -27.29
CA LEU A 23 -7.39 -24.69 -26.02
C LEU A 23 -8.21 -25.56 -25.07
N GLU A 24 -7.70 -25.76 -23.83
CA GLU A 24 -8.38 -26.54 -22.80
C GLU A 24 -9.41 -25.72 -22.00
N GLY A 25 -10.44 -26.40 -21.46
CA GLY A 25 -11.45 -25.79 -20.59
C GLY A 25 -12.30 -24.71 -21.27
N VAL A 26 -12.59 -24.88 -22.58
CA VAL A 26 -13.45 -23.95 -23.35
C VAL A 26 -14.93 -24.31 -23.32
N SER A 27 -15.25 -25.53 -22.86
CA SER A 27 -16.63 -26.00 -22.71
C SER A 27 -17.35 -25.24 -21.60
N GLY A 28 -18.51 -24.65 -21.90
CA GLY A 28 -19.34 -23.92 -20.94
C GLY A 28 -19.02 -22.43 -20.78
N LEU A 29 -18.01 -21.89 -21.48
CA LEU A 29 -17.67 -20.47 -21.42
C LEU A 29 -18.70 -19.59 -22.15
N ARG A 30 -18.89 -18.36 -21.64
CA ARG A 30 -19.71 -17.35 -22.31
C ARG A 30 -18.99 -16.83 -23.55
N LYS A 31 -19.73 -16.32 -24.53
CA LYS A 31 -19.18 -15.86 -25.82
C LYS A 31 -18.00 -14.88 -25.67
N GLN A 32 -18.10 -13.93 -24.74
CA GLN A 32 -17.02 -12.96 -24.49
C GLN A 32 -15.76 -13.60 -23.90
N GLU A 33 -15.91 -14.52 -22.95
CA GLU A 33 -14.80 -15.27 -22.32
C GLU A 33 -14.12 -16.22 -23.32
N LEU A 34 -14.92 -16.86 -24.19
CA LEU A 34 -14.42 -17.72 -25.26
C LEU A 34 -13.61 -16.92 -26.29
N ILE A 35 -14.06 -15.71 -26.65
CA ILE A 35 -13.30 -14.81 -27.54
C ILE A 35 -11.97 -14.41 -26.88
N ALA A 36 -11.97 -14.09 -25.59
CA ALA A 36 -10.74 -13.75 -24.87
C ALA A 36 -9.75 -14.92 -24.87
N LYS A 37 -10.19 -16.14 -24.55
CA LYS A 37 -9.35 -17.35 -24.61
C LYS A 37 -8.81 -17.63 -26.03
N ILE A 38 -9.63 -17.43 -27.06
CA ILE A 38 -9.20 -17.63 -28.45
C ILE A 38 -8.13 -16.60 -28.83
N VAL A 39 -8.30 -15.33 -28.45
CA VAL A 39 -7.30 -14.29 -28.70
C VAL A 39 -5.99 -14.61 -27.97
N GLU A 40 -6.06 -15.03 -26.71
CA GLU A 40 -4.90 -15.49 -25.93
C GLU A 40 -4.21 -16.69 -26.59
N GLY A 41 -4.98 -17.67 -27.08
CA GLY A 41 -4.48 -18.82 -27.83
C GLY A 41 -3.82 -18.46 -29.16
N GLN A 42 -4.39 -17.50 -29.89
CA GLN A 42 -3.81 -16.99 -31.14
C GLN A 42 -2.53 -16.19 -30.88
N LEU A 43 -2.45 -15.46 -29.76
CA LEU A 43 -1.25 -14.76 -29.32
C LEU A 43 -0.12 -15.74 -28.95
N LYS A 44 -0.46 -16.82 -28.23
CA LYS A 44 0.47 -17.93 -27.96
C LYS A 44 0.96 -18.62 -29.24
N ALA A 45 0.07 -18.83 -30.23
CA ALA A 45 0.42 -19.45 -31.50
C ALA A 45 1.28 -18.55 -32.42
N ASN A 46 1.14 -17.22 -32.33
CA ASN A 46 1.89 -16.24 -33.15
C ASN A 46 3.21 -15.76 -32.51
N GLY A 47 3.59 -16.28 -31.34
CA GLY A 47 4.83 -15.91 -30.64
C GLY A 47 4.85 -14.48 -30.05
N MET A 48 3.69 -13.84 -29.93
CA MET A 48 3.54 -12.51 -29.32
C MET A 48 2.66 -12.64 -28.09
N ILE A 49 3.24 -12.52 -26.91
CA ILE A 49 2.54 -12.62 -25.63
C ILE A 49 2.15 -11.19 -25.20
N PHE A 50 0.99 -10.99 -24.59
CA PHE A 50 0.68 -9.71 -23.95
C PHE A 50 1.01 -9.83 -22.47
N ASP A 51 1.87 -8.95 -21.97
CA ASP A 51 2.41 -9.04 -20.62
C ASP A 51 2.61 -7.65 -20.02
N GLU A 52 2.77 -7.60 -18.70
CA GLU A 52 2.98 -6.36 -17.95
C GLU A 52 3.99 -6.51 -16.81
N GLY A 53 4.62 -5.40 -16.45
CA GLY A 53 5.49 -5.36 -15.28
C GLY A 53 5.87 -3.94 -14.89
N VAL A 54 6.53 -3.79 -13.75
CA VAL A 54 6.95 -2.49 -13.21
C VAL A 54 8.36 -2.20 -13.69
N LEU A 55 8.53 -1.08 -14.40
CA LEU A 55 9.81 -0.69 -14.99
C LEU A 55 10.84 -0.35 -13.90
N GLU A 56 11.97 -1.04 -13.95
CA GLU A 56 13.22 -0.62 -13.35
C GLU A 56 14.18 -0.16 -14.45
N VAL A 57 14.73 1.05 -14.32
CA VAL A 57 15.72 1.60 -15.25
C VAL A 57 17.11 1.44 -14.64
N LEU A 58 18.03 0.83 -15.39
CA LEU A 58 19.41 0.61 -14.99
C LEU A 58 20.31 1.79 -15.41
N PRO A 59 21.52 1.94 -14.84
CA PRO A 59 22.42 3.06 -15.12
C PRO A 59 22.75 3.27 -16.59
N ASP A 60 22.81 2.18 -17.37
CA ASP A 60 23.09 2.21 -18.81
C ASP A 60 21.87 2.67 -19.66
N GLY A 61 20.75 3.01 -19.02
CA GLY A 61 19.57 3.60 -19.65
C GLY A 61 18.57 2.60 -20.25
N PHE A 62 18.89 1.31 -20.30
CA PHE A 62 17.91 0.25 -20.56
C PHE A 62 17.20 -0.15 -19.27
N GLY A 63 16.11 -0.90 -19.38
CA GLY A 63 15.35 -1.32 -18.21
C GLY A 63 14.77 -2.72 -18.33
N PHE A 64 14.22 -3.19 -17.22
CA PHE A 64 13.48 -4.43 -17.11
C PHE A 64 12.11 -4.17 -16.49
N LEU A 65 11.07 -4.79 -17.02
CA LEU A 65 9.76 -4.84 -16.36
C LEU A 65 9.80 -5.99 -15.37
N ARG A 66 9.77 -5.65 -14.08
CA ARG A 66 9.82 -6.61 -12.97
C ARG A 66 8.41 -7.08 -12.61
N SER A 67 8.28 -8.37 -12.34
CA SER A 67 7.01 -8.96 -11.91
C SER A 67 6.71 -8.71 -10.42
N PRO A 68 5.45 -8.45 -10.05
CA PRO A 68 5.03 -8.40 -8.66
C PRO A 68 5.16 -9.74 -7.94
N ASP A 69 5.08 -10.87 -8.66
CA ASP A 69 5.19 -12.22 -8.08
C ASP A 69 6.59 -12.48 -7.48
N TYR A 70 7.60 -11.82 -8.04
CA TYR A 70 8.99 -11.84 -7.56
C TYR A 70 9.33 -10.61 -6.70
N SER A 71 8.33 -9.92 -6.14
CA SER A 71 8.50 -8.70 -5.33
C SER A 71 9.30 -7.61 -6.04
N TYR A 72 9.15 -7.48 -7.36
CA TYR A 72 9.87 -6.55 -8.23
C TYR A 72 11.38 -6.70 -8.28
N LEU A 73 11.89 -7.91 -8.04
CA LEU A 73 13.31 -8.21 -8.16
C LEU A 73 13.62 -8.87 -9.49
N ALA A 74 14.92 -8.96 -9.78
CA ALA A 74 15.40 -9.60 -10.98
C ALA A 74 14.95 -11.07 -11.03
N GLY A 75 14.14 -11.38 -12.02
CA GLY A 75 13.59 -12.70 -12.29
C GLY A 75 13.99 -13.20 -13.68
N PRO A 76 13.87 -14.52 -13.93
CA PRO A 76 14.13 -15.09 -15.25
C PRO A 76 13.12 -14.63 -16.31
N ASP A 77 11.91 -14.28 -15.87
CA ASP A 77 10.79 -13.88 -16.74
C ASP A 77 10.71 -12.36 -16.98
N ASP A 78 11.75 -11.61 -16.57
CA ASP A 78 11.77 -10.17 -16.75
C ASP A 78 11.78 -9.77 -18.22
N ILE A 79 11.06 -8.69 -18.51
CA ILE A 79 10.90 -8.19 -19.87
C ILE A 79 11.88 -7.05 -20.09
N TYR A 80 12.84 -7.26 -20.98
CA TYR A 80 13.76 -6.24 -21.45
C TYR A 80 13.02 -5.09 -22.15
N MET A 81 13.40 -3.87 -21.79
CA MET A 81 12.94 -2.64 -22.41
C MET A 81 14.13 -1.80 -22.88
N SER A 82 14.11 -1.42 -24.16
CA SER A 82 15.20 -0.68 -24.76
C SER A 82 15.24 0.80 -24.30
N PRO A 83 16.42 1.44 -24.26
CA PRO A 83 16.54 2.87 -23.94
C PRO A 83 15.70 3.75 -24.86
N SER A 84 15.58 3.38 -26.14
CA SER A 84 14.77 4.09 -27.12
C SER A 84 13.29 4.09 -26.78
N GLN A 85 12.75 2.97 -26.27
CA GLN A 85 11.35 2.90 -25.83
C GLN A 85 11.13 3.72 -24.56
N ILE A 86 12.04 3.62 -23.58
CA ILE A 86 11.99 4.39 -22.34
C ILE A 86 11.96 5.90 -22.64
N LYS A 87 12.88 6.35 -23.50
CA LYS A 87 12.96 7.76 -23.92
C LYS A 87 11.74 8.20 -24.72
N LYS A 88 11.25 7.38 -25.66
CA LYS A 88 10.10 7.71 -26.52
C LYS A 88 8.83 8.00 -25.71
N PHE A 89 8.59 7.24 -24.65
CA PHE A 89 7.38 7.35 -23.82
C PHE A 89 7.61 8.12 -22.50
N GLY A 90 8.81 8.70 -22.29
CA GLY A 90 9.12 9.45 -21.07
C GLY A 90 8.99 8.62 -19.79
N LEU A 91 9.32 7.32 -19.87
CA LEU A 91 9.12 6.38 -18.78
C LEU A 91 10.16 6.56 -17.67
N ARG A 92 9.73 6.30 -16.44
CA ARG A 92 10.54 6.40 -15.23
C ARG A 92 10.40 5.12 -14.40
N LYS A 93 11.35 4.91 -13.49
CA LYS A 93 11.27 3.82 -12.49
C LYS A 93 9.90 3.83 -11.82
N GLY A 94 9.30 2.64 -11.67
CA GLY A 94 7.98 2.46 -11.09
C GLY A 94 6.81 2.50 -12.09
N ASP A 95 7.03 2.85 -13.37
CA ASP A 95 5.96 2.82 -14.36
C ASP A 95 5.54 1.38 -14.64
N THR A 96 4.26 1.06 -14.44
CA THR A 96 3.69 -0.24 -14.85
C THR A 96 3.47 -0.19 -16.36
N VAL A 97 4.22 -0.98 -17.13
CA VAL A 97 4.14 -0.99 -18.59
C VAL A 97 3.51 -2.30 -19.02
N ALA A 98 2.47 -2.23 -19.86
CA ALA A 98 1.82 -3.38 -20.45
C ALA A 98 1.88 -3.29 -21.98
N GLY A 99 2.13 -4.43 -22.63
CA GLY A 99 2.32 -4.45 -24.07
C GLY A 99 2.60 -5.84 -24.63
N PHE A 100 2.85 -5.87 -25.94
CA PHE A 100 3.24 -7.12 -26.61
C PHE A 100 4.72 -7.40 -26.38
N VAL A 101 5.03 -8.61 -25.92
CA VAL A 101 6.37 -9.15 -25.68
C VAL A 101 6.66 -10.30 -26.64
N ARG A 102 7.94 -10.49 -26.93
CA ARG A 102 8.44 -11.64 -27.69
C ARG A 102 9.43 -12.46 -26.86
N PRO A 103 9.55 -13.77 -27.14
CA PRO A 103 10.60 -14.58 -26.54
C PRO A 103 12.00 -14.10 -26.97
N PRO A 104 13.04 -14.45 -26.19
CA PRO A 104 14.44 -14.21 -26.55
C PRO A 104 14.79 -14.90 -27.88
N LYS A 105 15.57 -14.22 -28.72
CA LYS A 105 16.20 -14.79 -29.91
C LYS A 105 17.53 -15.47 -29.54
N ASP A 106 18.15 -16.15 -30.51
CA ASP A 106 19.48 -16.74 -30.35
C ASP A 106 20.48 -15.69 -29.81
N GLY A 107 21.05 -15.96 -28.62
CA GLY A 107 21.98 -15.08 -27.92
C GLY A 107 21.34 -14.10 -26.92
N GLU A 108 20.01 -13.99 -26.87
CA GLU A 108 19.28 -13.23 -25.85
C GLU A 108 18.86 -14.13 -24.69
N ARG A 109 18.75 -13.57 -23.48
CA ARG A 109 18.35 -14.31 -22.26
C ARG A 109 16.94 -14.00 -21.77
N PHE A 110 16.39 -12.85 -22.13
CA PHE A 110 15.16 -12.30 -21.57
C PHE A 110 14.11 -12.07 -22.65
N PHE A 111 12.84 -12.03 -22.24
CA PHE A 111 11.76 -11.54 -23.10
C PHE A 111 12.05 -10.08 -23.48
N ALA A 112 11.56 -9.64 -24.63
CA ALA A 112 11.72 -8.24 -25.05
C ALA A 112 10.37 -7.62 -25.38
N LEU A 113 10.14 -6.40 -24.87
CA LEU A 113 8.93 -5.64 -25.19
C LEU A 113 8.99 -5.17 -26.65
N LEU A 114 8.02 -5.59 -27.46
CA LEU A 114 7.87 -5.16 -28.85
C LEU A 114 7.13 -3.83 -28.94
N GLN A 115 5.98 -3.73 -28.26
CA GLN A 115 5.10 -2.59 -28.37
C GLN A 115 4.46 -2.28 -27.02
N VAL A 116 4.68 -1.05 -26.54
CA VAL A 116 3.98 -0.48 -25.39
C VAL A 116 2.52 -0.19 -25.80
N LYS A 117 1.56 -0.67 -25.01
CA LYS A 117 0.13 -0.38 -25.20
C LYS A 117 -0.41 0.50 -24.09
N ARG A 118 -0.14 0.13 -22.84
CA ARG A 118 -0.61 0.84 -21.66
C ARG A 118 0.54 1.12 -20.71
N ILE A 119 0.43 2.23 -20.00
CA ILE A 119 1.34 2.65 -18.94
C ILE A 119 0.47 3.08 -17.76
N ASN A 120 0.70 2.47 -16.59
CA ASN A 120 -0.06 2.65 -15.35
C ASN A 120 -1.59 2.46 -15.52
N GLY A 121 -1.97 1.60 -16.46
CA GLY A 121 -3.37 1.30 -16.79
C GLY A 121 -4.02 2.30 -17.76
N VAL A 122 -3.31 3.31 -18.23
CA VAL A 122 -3.81 4.28 -19.23
C VAL A 122 -3.16 3.99 -20.58
N ASP A 123 -3.85 4.26 -21.68
CA ASP A 123 -3.27 4.12 -23.02
C ASP A 123 -2.03 5.02 -23.18
N ALA A 124 -0.96 4.45 -23.72
CA ALA A 124 0.33 5.11 -23.80
C ALA A 124 0.32 6.41 -24.60
N GLU A 125 -0.66 6.58 -25.50
CA GLU A 125 -0.83 7.77 -26.32
C GLU A 125 -1.38 8.98 -25.55
N LEU A 126 -2.07 8.75 -24.43
CA LEU A 126 -2.73 9.76 -23.60
C LEU A 126 -1.80 10.37 -22.55
N LEU A 127 -0.58 9.86 -22.39
CA LEU A 127 0.34 10.18 -21.28
C LEU A 127 1.28 11.37 -21.52
N LYS A 128 0.99 12.21 -22.52
CA LYS A 128 1.96 13.21 -23.00
C LYS A 128 2.33 14.30 -21.98
N ASP A 129 1.47 14.58 -21.01
CA ASP A 129 1.63 15.71 -20.07
C ASP A 129 1.48 15.31 -18.59
N ARG A 130 1.99 14.13 -18.22
CA ARG A 130 1.95 13.69 -16.81
C ARG A 130 2.87 14.56 -15.93
N PRO A 131 2.35 15.20 -14.85
CA PRO A 131 3.18 15.97 -13.93
C PRO A 131 4.17 15.08 -13.19
N LEU A 132 5.29 15.67 -12.76
CA LEU A 132 6.22 14.99 -11.86
C LEU A 132 5.68 15.03 -10.43
N PHE A 133 5.77 13.92 -9.71
CA PHE A 133 5.32 13.83 -8.31
C PHE A 133 5.91 14.94 -7.42
N ASP A 134 7.18 15.29 -7.64
CA ASP A 134 7.86 16.31 -6.84
C ASP A 134 7.38 17.74 -7.16
N ASN A 135 6.67 17.95 -8.27
CA ASN A 135 6.08 19.24 -8.65
C ASN A 135 4.62 19.39 -8.17
N LEU A 136 4.00 18.33 -7.67
CA LEU A 136 2.62 18.34 -7.19
C LEU A 136 2.52 19.11 -5.86
N THR A 137 1.46 19.89 -5.69
CA THR A 137 1.28 20.78 -4.55
C THR A 137 0.84 19.97 -3.31
N PRO A 138 1.67 19.86 -2.25
CA PRO A 138 1.33 19.07 -1.08
C PRO A 138 0.33 19.79 -0.17
N LEU A 139 -0.77 19.12 0.17
CA LEU A 139 -1.76 19.60 1.13
C LEU A 139 -1.85 18.70 2.36
N HIS A 140 -2.53 19.21 3.39
CA HIS A 140 -3.03 18.36 4.45
C HIS A 140 -4.13 17.44 3.90
N PRO A 141 -4.28 16.22 4.45
CA PRO A 141 -5.45 15.40 4.17
C PRO A 141 -6.74 16.14 4.55
N ASP A 142 -7.70 16.15 3.64
CA ASP A 142 -9.01 16.78 3.75
C ASP A 142 -10.17 15.82 3.44
N GLU A 143 -9.87 14.62 2.95
CA GLU A 143 -10.81 13.52 2.77
C GLU A 143 -10.39 12.32 3.63
N ALA A 144 -11.30 11.84 4.48
CA ALA A 144 -11.06 10.70 5.37
C ALA A 144 -11.30 9.35 4.68
N TYR A 145 -10.44 8.37 4.96
CA TYR A 145 -10.80 6.98 4.77
C TYR A 145 -11.79 6.58 5.86
N HIS A 146 -13.05 6.36 5.48
CA HIS A 146 -14.00 5.67 6.36
C HIS A 146 -13.57 4.21 6.57
N LEU A 147 -13.20 3.83 7.80
CA LEU A 147 -12.69 2.50 8.14
C LEU A 147 -13.77 1.58 8.72
N GLU A 148 -14.81 2.11 9.36
CA GLU A 148 -15.91 1.31 9.90
C GLU A 148 -16.52 0.38 8.84
N THR A 149 -16.68 -0.91 9.16
CA THR A 149 -17.16 -1.92 8.20
C THR A 149 -18.33 -2.75 8.69
N THR A 150 -18.22 -3.33 9.88
CA THR A 150 -19.30 -4.07 10.57
C THR A 150 -19.35 -3.62 12.02
N ARG A 151 -20.48 -3.91 12.69
CA ARG A 151 -20.70 -3.52 14.09
C ARG A 151 -19.63 -4.11 15.01
N GLU A 152 -19.23 -5.34 14.74
CA GLU A 152 -18.32 -6.16 15.53
C GLU A 152 -16.87 -5.69 15.41
N GLU A 153 -16.52 -4.97 14.33
CA GLU A 153 -15.15 -4.49 14.11
C GLU A 153 -14.84 -3.21 14.88
N VAL A 154 -14.62 -3.40 16.19
CA VAL A 154 -14.25 -2.35 17.14
C VAL A 154 -12.97 -1.62 16.72
N THR A 155 -11.99 -2.31 16.14
CA THR A 155 -10.70 -1.71 15.74
C THR A 155 -10.88 -0.54 14.78
N THR A 156 -11.57 -0.78 13.67
CA THR A 156 -11.76 0.24 12.64
C THR A 156 -12.71 1.33 13.10
N ARG A 157 -13.74 0.96 13.88
CA ARG A 157 -14.68 1.91 14.48
C ARG A 157 -14.01 2.86 15.47
N LEU A 158 -13.13 2.34 16.33
CA LEU A 158 -12.36 3.13 17.28
C LEU A 158 -11.38 4.06 16.56
N MET A 159 -10.71 3.57 15.52
CA MET A 159 -9.78 4.38 14.73
C MET A 159 -10.49 5.55 14.04
N ASP A 160 -11.66 5.33 13.42
CA ASP A 160 -12.46 6.41 12.83
C ASP A 160 -12.81 7.53 13.84
N LEU A 161 -12.94 7.20 15.13
CA LEU A 161 -13.32 8.16 16.17
C LEU A 161 -12.11 8.86 16.82
N ILE A 162 -11.02 8.14 17.09
CA ILE A 162 -9.89 8.63 17.89
C ILE A 162 -8.72 9.06 17.01
N CYS A 163 -8.55 8.46 15.82
CA CYS A 163 -7.42 8.71 14.95
C CYS A 163 -7.86 8.60 13.50
N PRO A 164 -8.66 9.55 13.00
CA PRO A 164 -9.13 9.53 11.62
C PRO A 164 -7.92 9.55 10.68
N ILE A 165 -7.96 8.71 9.65
CA ILE A 165 -6.89 8.56 8.67
C ILE A 165 -7.34 9.18 7.35
N GLY A 166 -6.62 10.19 6.87
CA GLY A 166 -6.93 10.84 5.61
C GLY A 166 -6.22 10.27 4.38
N LYS A 167 -6.73 10.64 3.21
CA LYS A 167 -6.03 10.52 1.93
C LYS A 167 -4.80 11.44 1.92
N GLY A 168 -3.62 10.85 1.84
CA GLY A 168 -2.34 11.55 2.02
C GLY A 168 -1.73 11.50 3.42
N GLN A 169 -2.30 10.72 4.35
CA GLN A 169 -1.81 10.63 5.73
C GLN A 169 -0.41 10.02 5.83
N ARG A 170 0.41 10.55 6.74
CA ARG A 170 1.69 9.98 7.19
C ARG A 170 1.51 9.41 8.60
N GLY A 171 1.03 8.19 8.68
CA GLY A 171 0.67 7.53 9.94
C GLY A 171 1.76 6.60 10.45
N LEU A 172 1.95 6.58 11.77
CA LEU A 172 2.80 5.63 12.48
C LEU A 172 1.97 4.80 13.45
N ILE A 173 2.01 3.48 13.31
CA ILE A 173 1.46 2.53 14.29
C ILE A 173 2.60 2.14 15.22
N VAL A 174 2.67 2.82 16.36
CA VAL A 174 3.73 2.68 17.36
C VAL A 174 3.42 1.49 18.24
N ALA A 175 4.14 0.39 18.02
CA ALA A 175 3.78 -0.90 18.58
C ALA A 175 4.98 -1.57 19.27
N PRO A 176 4.88 -1.87 20.58
CA PRO A 176 5.73 -2.86 21.20
C PRO A 176 5.56 -4.24 20.55
N PRO A 177 6.55 -5.15 20.63
CA PRO A 177 6.37 -6.53 20.18
C PRO A 177 5.15 -7.19 20.83
N LYS A 178 4.46 -8.06 20.08
CA LYS A 178 3.29 -8.85 20.52
C LYS A 178 2.02 -8.06 20.91
N THR A 179 1.86 -6.83 20.42
CA THR A 179 0.67 -6.00 20.69
C THR A 179 -0.42 -6.06 19.60
N GLY A 180 -0.22 -6.86 18.54
CA GLY A 180 -1.21 -7.04 17.47
C GLY A 180 -1.05 -6.09 16.27
N LYS A 181 0.16 -5.56 16.02
CA LYS A 181 0.46 -4.65 14.89
C LYS A 181 -0.04 -5.19 13.53
N THR A 182 0.20 -6.47 13.25
CA THR A 182 -0.11 -7.11 11.98
C THR A 182 -1.63 -7.20 11.77
N VAL A 183 -2.37 -7.53 12.83
CA VAL A 183 -3.83 -7.60 12.81
C VAL A 183 -4.44 -6.24 12.50
N ILE A 184 -3.92 -5.16 13.11
CA ILE A 184 -4.39 -3.80 12.82
C ILE A 184 -4.14 -3.42 11.35
N LEU A 185 -2.94 -3.69 10.83
CA LEU A 185 -2.63 -3.45 9.41
C LEU A 185 -3.56 -4.23 8.47
N GLN A 186 -3.81 -5.52 8.74
CA GLN A 186 -4.73 -6.34 7.96
C GLN A 186 -6.16 -5.77 7.98
N LYS A 187 -6.66 -5.36 9.16
CA LYS A 187 -7.98 -4.74 9.32
C LYS A 187 -8.10 -3.43 8.55
N LEU A 188 -7.07 -2.57 8.61
CA LEU A 188 -7.00 -1.33 7.84
C LEU A 188 -7.04 -1.60 6.34
N ALA A 189 -6.23 -2.53 5.85
CA ALA A 189 -6.20 -2.90 4.43
C ALA A 189 -7.58 -3.34 3.94
N ASN A 190 -8.22 -4.24 4.68
CA ASN A 190 -9.51 -4.81 4.30
C ASN A 190 -10.65 -3.79 4.43
N ALA A 191 -10.60 -2.88 5.40
CA ALA A 191 -11.53 -1.77 5.53
C ALA A 191 -11.45 -0.80 4.35
N ILE A 192 -10.23 -0.38 3.99
CA ILE A 192 -10.00 0.50 2.84
C ILE A 192 -10.43 -0.21 1.55
N ALA A 193 -10.10 -1.49 1.37
CA ALA A 193 -10.53 -2.23 0.17
C ALA A 193 -12.05 -2.37 0.04
N LYS A 194 -12.77 -2.46 1.17
CA LYS A 194 -14.22 -2.57 1.20
C LYS A 194 -14.91 -1.22 0.94
N ASN A 195 -14.45 -0.18 1.62
CA ASN A 195 -15.13 1.12 1.63
C ASN A 195 -14.63 2.06 0.52
N HIS A 196 -13.40 1.86 0.03
CA HIS A 196 -12.74 2.67 -0.99
C HIS A 196 -12.10 1.78 -2.07
N PRO A 197 -12.91 1.03 -2.85
CA PRO A 197 -12.42 0.04 -3.81
C PRO A 197 -11.56 0.61 -4.95
N GLN A 198 -11.61 1.92 -5.19
CA GLN A 198 -10.79 2.64 -6.15
C GLN A 198 -9.34 2.88 -5.67
N THR A 199 -9.09 2.78 -4.37
CA THR A 199 -7.78 3.02 -3.77
C THR A 199 -6.83 1.88 -4.09
N VAL A 200 -5.63 2.21 -4.55
CA VAL A 200 -4.57 1.23 -4.79
C VAL A 200 -3.92 0.86 -3.46
N ILE A 201 -4.08 -0.38 -3.02
CA ILE A 201 -3.53 -0.87 -1.74
C ILE A 201 -2.27 -1.67 -2.01
N LEU A 202 -1.14 -1.17 -1.49
CA LEU A 202 0.17 -1.80 -1.54
C LEU A 202 0.58 -2.17 -0.11
N VAL A 203 0.79 -3.45 0.16
CA VAL A 203 1.32 -3.91 1.45
C VAL A 203 2.78 -4.26 1.27
N LEU A 204 3.65 -3.62 2.03
CA LEU A 204 5.09 -3.79 1.98
C LEU A 204 5.60 -4.40 3.28
N LEU A 205 6.02 -5.66 3.22
CA LEU A 205 6.54 -6.41 4.36
C LEU A 205 8.07 -6.52 4.25
N ILE A 206 8.80 -5.97 5.21
CA ILE A 206 10.26 -5.87 5.21
C ILE A 206 10.83 -6.57 6.43
N ASP A 207 11.74 -7.52 6.18
CA ASP A 207 12.45 -8.27 7.21
C ASP A 207 11.47 -8.95 8.19
N GLU A 208 10.37 -9.46 7.63
CA GLU A 208 9.33 -10.19 8.34
C GLU A 208 9.38 -11.70 8.08
N ARG A 209 8.65 -12.45 8.92
CA ARG A 209 8.65 -13.90 8.85
C ARG A 209 7.88 -14.46 7.65
N PRO A 210 8.36 -15.53 6.98
CA PRO A 210 7.68 -16.12 5.82
C PRO A 210 6.22 -16.54 6.08
N GLU A 211 5.93 -17.05 7.27
CA GLU A 211 4.57 -17.43 7.67
C GLU A 211 3.63 -16.22 7.77
N GLU A 212 4.11 -15.08 8.30
CA GLU A 212 3.34 -13.83 8.40
C GLU A 212 3.10 -13.22 7.01
N VAL A 213 4.09 -13.33 6.11
CA VAL A 213 3.95 -12.93 4.70
C VAL A 213 2.86 -13.76 4.00
N THR A 214 2.88 -15.08 4.21
CA THR A 214 1.89 -15.99 3.61
C THR A 214 0.48 -15.70 4.12
N GLU A 215 0.33 -15.43 5.42
CA GLU A 215 -0.94 -15.05 6.03
C GLU A 215 -1.48 -13.74 5.43
N CYS A 216 -0.63 -12.71 5.31
CA CYS A 216 -1.00 -11.43 4.72
C CYS A 216 -1.44 -11.57 3.26
N LYS A 217 -0.72 -12.36 2.46
CA LYS A 217 -1.07 -12.65 1.05
C LYS A 217 -2.45 -13.30 0.89
N ARG A 218 -2.87 -14.12 1.87
CA ARG A 218 -4.17 -14.82 1.83
C ARG A 218 -5.32 -13.98 2.37
N THR A 219 -5.03 -13.03 3.25
CA THR A 219 -6.05 -12.31 4.04
C THR A 219 -6.33 -10.92 3.51
N ILE A 220 -5.32 -10.25 2.95
CA ILE A 220 -5.44 -8.85 2.52
C ILE A 220 -5.89 -8.79 1.06
N LYS A 221 -6.93 -7.99 0.81
CA LYS A 221 -7.35 -7.60 -0.55
C LYS A 221 -6.50 -6.42 -1.03
N GLY A 222 -5.33 -6.73 -1.58
CA GLY A 222 -4.40 -5.74 -2.10
C GLY A 222 -3.16 -6.42 -2.67
N GLU A 223 -2.24 -5.64 -3.21
CA GLU A 223 -0.97 -6.16 -3.69
C GLU A 223 0.01 -6.28 -2.54
N VAL A 224 0.44 -7.51 -2.22
CA VAL A 224 1.33 -7.80 -1.09
C VAL A 224 2.74 -8.10 -1.61
N ILE A 225 3.64 -7.16 -1.36
CA ILE A 225 5.06 -7.22 -1.71
C ILE A 225 5.86 -7.48 -0.44
N ALA A 226 6.78 -8.45 -0.49
CA ALA A 226 7.53 -8.85 0.69
C ALA A 226 9.00 -9.14 0.39
N SER A 227 9.85 -8.85 1.37
CA SER A 227 11.22 -9.33 1.48
C SER A 227 11.42 -9.87 2.90
N THR A 228 11.51 -11.19 3.05
CA THR A 228 11.62 -11.85 4.35
C THR A 228 12.99 -11.60 5.00
N PHE A 229 13.13 -11.96 6.28
CA PHE A 229 14.39 -11.83 7.03
C PHE A 229 15.56 -12.68 6.47
N ASP A 230 15.27 -13.64 5.60
CA ASP A 230 16.29 -14.48 4.94
C ASP A 230 17.09 -13.71 3.87
N GLU A 231 16.60 -12.53 3.48
CA GLU A 231 17.11 -11.74 2.38
C GLU A 231 18.07 -10.64 2.88
N PRO A 232 19.04 -10.19 2.06
CA PRO A 232 19.99 -9.16 2.45
C PRO A 232 19.35 -7.76 2.54
N ALA A 233 19.99 -6.85 3.30
CA ALA A 233 19.50 -5.49 3.52
C ALA A 233 19.34 -4.68 2.22
N GLU A 234 20.25 -4.88 1.25
CA GLU A 234 20.21 -4.23 -0.07
C GLU A 234 18.93 -4.57 -0.82
N ARG A 235 18.44 -5.81 -0.65
CA ARG A 235 17.20 -6.25 -1.25
C ARG A 235 16.01 -5.55 -0.60
N HIS A 236 15.96 -5.43 0.72
CA HIS A 236 14.89 -4.69 1.40
C HIS A 236 14.78 -3.24 0.89
N VAL A 237 15.93 -2.58 0.74
CA VAL A 237 16.03 -1.22 0.21
C VAL A 237 15.52 -1.14 -1.23
N THR A 238 15.98 -2.05 -2.09
CA THR A 238 15.61 -2.08 -3.51
C THR A 238 14.11 -2.30 -3.72
N VAL A 239 13.53 -3.28 -3.02
CA VAL A 239 12.08 -3.58 -3.09
C VAL A 239 11.26 -2.38 -2.62
N SER A 240 11.65 -1.77 -1.49
CA SER A 240 10.96 -0.61 -0.94
C SER A 240 10.97 0.58 -1.90
N GLU A 241 12.08 0.81 -2.58
CA GLU A 241 12.19 1.89 -3.57
C GLU A 241 11.36 1.63 -4.82
N MET A 242 11.29 0.38 -5.29
CA MET A 242 10.39 0.02 -6.39
C MET A 242 8.93 0.27 -6.03
N VAL A 243 8.50 -0.12 -4.83
CA VAL A 243 7.14 0.11 -4.33
C VAL A 243 6.84 1.60 -4.22
N LEU A 244 7.76 2.39 -3.65
CA LEU A 244 7.57 3.83 -3.51
C LEU A 244 7.48 4.53 -4.86
N GLU A 245 8.37 4.20 -5.80
CA GLU A 245 8.33 4.80 -7.13
C GLU A 245 7.06 4.40 -7.88
N LYS A 246 6.62 3.12 -7.80
CA LYS A 246 5.33 2.68 -8.35
C LYS A 246 4.18 3.51 -7.79
N ALA A 247 4.12 3.69 -6.48
CA ALA A 247 3.08 4.48 -5.83
C ALA A 247 3.06 5.92 -6.35
N LYS A 248 4.23 6.58 -6.44
CA LYS A 248 4.33 7.93 -7.01
C LYS A 248 3.81 8.00 -8.44
N ARG A 249 4.13 7.03 -9.30
CA ARG A 249 3.64 7.00 -10.69
C ARG A 249 2.11 6.90 -10.78
N GLN A 250 1.46 6.23 -9.83
CA GLN A 250 0.00 6.15 -9.75
C GLN A 250 -0.61 7.47 -9.25
N VAL A 251 0.01 8.14 -8.28
CA VAL A 251 -0.45 9.45 -7.79
C VAL A 251 -0.31 10.54 -8.85
N GLU A 252 0.75 10.50 -9.65
CA GLU A 252 0.90 11.40 -10.82
C GLU A 252 -0.24 11.26 -11.86
N LEU A 253 -1.07 10.21 -11.75
CA LEU A 253 -2.26 9.99 -12.57
C LEU A 253 -3.58 10.23 -11.80
N GLY A 254 -3.52 10.93 -10.67
CA GLY A 254 -4.67 11.29 -9.87
C GLY A 254 -5.27 10.14 -9.07
N LYS A 255 -4.54 9.03 -8.86
CA LYS A 255 -5.03 7.91 -8.06
C LYS A 255 -4.69 8.07 -6.58
N ASP A 256 -5.59 7.59 -5.74
CA ASP A 256 -5.34 7.41 -4.31
C ASP A 256 -4.59 6.09 -4.08
N VAL A 257 -3.46 6.16 -3.37
CA VAL A 257 -2.59 5.03 -3.09
C VAL A 257 -2.32 4.95 -1.59
N VAL A 258 -2.45 3.75 -1.03
CA VAL A 258 -2.11 3.45 0.37
C VAL A 258 -0.96 2.44 0.38
N ILE A 259 0.14 2.80 1.04
CA ILE A 259 1.21 1.87 1.40
C ILE A 259 1.06 1.50 2.88
N LEU A 260 0.88 0.21 3.15
CA LEU A 260 0.91 -0.38 4.49
C LEU A 260 2.28 -1.03 4.70
N LEU A 261 3.14 -0.39 5.49
CA LEU A 261 4.53 -0.81 5.69
C LEU A 261 4.72 -1.50 7.04
N ASP A 262 5.19 -2.74 7.01
CA ASP A 262 5.62 -3.49 8.21
C ASP A 262 7.08 -3.94 8.05
N SER A 263 8.08 -3.21 8.56
CA SER A 263 8.00 -2.00 9.40
C SER A 263 8.99 -0.92 8.96
N ILE A 264 8.72 0.35 9.31
CA ILE A 264 9.64 1.46 9.03
C ILE A 264 10.93 1.33 9.84
N THR A 265 10.86 0.74 11.05
CA THR A 265 12.04 0.50 11.89
C THR A 265 13.01 -0.47 11.21
N ARG A 266 12.51 -1.60 10.70
CA ARG A 266 13.35 -2.58 9.98
C ARG A 266 13.89 -2.01 8.67
N LEU A 267 13.08 -1.24 7.94
CA LEU A 267 13.55 -0.55 6.74
C LEU A 267 14.68 0.44 7.06
N ALA A 268 14.56 1.23 8.13
CA ALA A 268 15.61 2.15 8.57
C ALA A 268 16.90 1.42 8.97
N ARG A 269 16.80 0.27 9.63
CA ARG A 269 17.95 -0.60 9.91
C ARG A 269 18.63 -1.08 8.63
N ALA A 270 17.85 -1.52 7.64
CA ALA A 270 18.40 -1.94 6.35
C ALA A 270 19.15 -0.81 5.62
N TYR A 271 18.56 0.41 5.61
CA TYR A 271 19.25 1.60 5.08
C TYR A 271 20.54 1.92 5.84
N ASN A 272 20.56 1.76 7.17
CA ASN A 272 21.76 1.97 7.97
C ASN A 272 22.87 0.99 7.60
N THR A 273 22.55 -0.30 7.44
CA THR A 273 23.51 -1.32 7.02
C THR A 273 24.07 -1.06 5.61
N CYS A 274 23.24 -0.58 4.69
CA CYS A 274 23.65 -0.30 3.31
C CYS A 274 24.38 1.05 3.15
N THR A 275 24.38 1.91 4.17
CA THR A 275 24.98 3.25 4.07
C THR A 275 26.50 3.14 4.27
N PRO A 276 27.33 3.64 3.34
CA PRO A 276 28.77 3.68 3.52
C PRO A 276 29.14 4.48 4.77
N SER A 277 30.17 4.04 5.50
CA SER A 277 30.54 4.71 6.75
C SER A 277 31.00 6.14 6.49
N SER A 278 30.36 7.07 7.19
CA SER A 278 30.63 8.51 7.10
C SER A 278 31.69 8.98 8.11
N GLY A 279 32.14 8.08 9.00
CA GLY A 279 32.97 8.41 10.15
C GLY A 279 32.24 9.16 11.26
N ARG A 280 30.92 9.43 11.10
CA ARG A 280 30.07 10.10 12.09
C ARG A 280 28.91 9.19 12.47
N VAL A 281 28.97 8.64 13.66
CA VAL A 281 27.95 7.74 14.21
C VAL A 281 27.14 8.49 15.27
N LEU A 282 25.83 8.49 15.11
CA LEU A 282 24.85 9.03 16.05
C LEU A 282 24.59 8.05 17.20
N SER A 283 23.84 8.50 18.20
CA SER A 283 23.39 7.62 19.30
C SER A 283 22.68 6.38 18.74
N GLY A 284 22.92 5.22 19.37
CA GLY A 284 22.33 3.96 18.93
C GLY A 284 23.03 3.30 17.73
N GLY A 285 24.19 3.78 17.29
CA GLY A 285 24.97 3.12 16.24
C GLY A 285 24.51 3.45 14.80
N LEU A 286 23.77 4.55 14.64
CA LEU A 286 23.27 5.00 13.35
C LEU A 286 24.29 5.86 12.62
N GLU A 287 24.57 5.57 11.35
CA GLU A 287 25.33 6.47 10.48
C GLU A 287 24.57 7.79 10.30
N ALA A 288 25.27 8.93 10.32
CA ALA A 288 24.62 10.25 10.33
C ALA A 288 23.68 10.51 9.13
N THR A 289 23.93 9.87 7.99
CA THR A 289 23.16 10.03 6.75
C THR A 289 22.14 8.92 6.51
N SER A 290 22.13 7.86 7.33
CA SER A 290 21.32 6.66 7.05
C SER A 290 19.81 6.91 7.12
N LEU A 291 19.38 7.86 7.95
CA LEU A 291 17.97 8.18 8.13
C LEU A 291 17.39 9.10 7.04
N GLN A 292 18.22 9.69 6.17
CA GLN A 292 17.74 10.62 5.13
C GLN A 292 16.79 9.94 4.15
N ARG A 293 17.15 8.74 3.65
CA ARG A 293 16.33 8.00 2.66
C ARG A 293 15.05 7.44 3.29
N PRO A 294 15.07 6.78 4.47
CA PRO A 294 13.84 6.40 5.17
C PRO A 294 12.91 7.59 5.47
N LYS A 295 13.44 8.75 5.89
CA LYS A 295 12.63 9.95 6.11
C LYS A 295 12.00 10.45 4.81
N ARG A 296 12.72 10.39 3.69
CA ARG A 296 12.15 10.69 2.36
C ARG A 296 11.06 9.70 1.96
N PHE A 297 11.19 8.42 2.33
CA PHE A 297 10.16 7.40 2.10
C PHE A 297 8.86 7.78 2.80
N LEU A 298 8.88 7.98 4.13
CA LEU A 298 7.69 8.36 4.89
C LEU A 298 7.16 9.76 4.49
N GLY A 299 8.07 10.71 4.25
CA GLY A 299 7.76 12.08 3.82
C GLY A 299 7.25 12.20 2.38
N ALA A 300 7.26 11.10 1.61
CA ALA A 300 6.60 11.07 0.31
C ALA A 300 5.08 11.16 0.47
N ALA A 301 4.51 10.57 1.53
CA ALA A 301 3.07 10.60 1.75
C ALA A 301 2.54 12.02 1.95
N ARG A 302 1.53 12.36 1.15
CA ARG A 302 0.93 13.70 1.05
C ARG A 302 -0.40 13.61 0.30
N ASN A 303 -1.30 14.53 0.62
CA ASN A 303 -2.43 14.84 -0.24
C ASN A 303 -1.96 15.77 -1.36
N VAL A 304 -2.59 15.71 -2.52
CA VAL A 304 -2.18 16.48 -3.70
C VAL A 304 -3.36 17.32 -4.22
N GLU A 305 -3.15 18.61 -4.41
CA GLU A 305 -4.18 19.54 -4.90
C GLU A 305 -4.66 19.19 -6.32
N GLU A 306 -3.73 18.81 -7.20
CA GLU A 306 -4.01 18.48 -8.60
C GLU A 306 -4.71 17.11 -8.79
N GLY A 307 -4.93 16.37 -7.70
CA GLY A 307 -5.63 15.09 -7.67
C GLY A 307 -4.74 13.91 -7.28
N GLY A 308 -5.36 12.93 -6.63
CA GLY A 308 -4.71 11.75 -6.07
C GLY A 308 -4.07 12.01 -4.71
N SER A 309 -3.59 10.94 -4.09
CA SER A 309 -2.96 11.03 -2.78
C SER A 309 -2.05 9.84 -2.50
N LEU A 310 -0.98 10.06 -1.73
CA LEU A 310 -0.15 8.98 -1.20
C LEU A 310 -0.30 8.92 0.31
N THR A 311 -0.98 7.90 0.81
CA THR A 311 -1.03 7.57 2.24
C THR A 311 0.02 6.51 2.55
N ILE A 312 0.79 6.72 3.61
CA ILE A 312 1.72 5.71 4.16
C ILE A 312 1.36 5.50 5.62
N LEU A 313 0.96 4.28 5.97
CA LEU A 313 0.80 3.84 7.35
C LEU A 313 1.87 2.80 7.63
N ALA A 314 2.79 3.13 8.53
CA ALA A 314 3.92 2.26 8.84
C ALA A 314 3.93 1.85 10.31
N THR A 315 4.24 0.60 10.60
CA THR A 315 4.50 0.16 11.97
C THR A 315 5.88 0.63 12.40
N ALA A 316 5.98 1.14 13.63
CA ALA A 316 7.22 1.53 14.27
C ALA A 316 7.38 0.73 15.56
N LEU A 317 8.47 -0.02 15.67
CA LEU A 317 8.77 -0.83 16.84
C LEU A 317 9.34 0.04 17.96
N VAL A 318 8.78 -0.09 19.15
CA VAL A 318 9.24 0.56 20.39
C VAL A 318 9.38 -0.49 21.50
N GLU A 319 10.04 -0.12 22.61
CA GLU A 319 10.23 -1.02 23.76
C GLU A 319 10.90 -2.36 23.40
N THR A 320 11.80 -2.34 22.41
CA THR A 320 12.57 -3.50 21.96
C THR A 320 13.82 -3.75 22.79
N GLY A 321 14.19 -2.80 23.66
CA GLY A 321 15.47 -2.79 24.38
C GLY A 321 16.64 -2.29 23.53
N SER A 322 16.42 -1.91 22.27
CA SER A 322 17.45 -1.37 21.38
C SER A 322 17.41 0.15 21.37
N ARG A 323 18.53 0.78 21.76
CA ARG A 323 18.70 2.24 21.68
C ARG A 323 18.60 2.75 20.24
N MET A 324 19.00 1.94 19.26
CA MET A 324 18.86 2.26 17.84
C MET A 324 17.39 2.49 17.46
N ASP A 325 16.49 1.62 17.92
CA ASP A 325 15.07 1.70 17.58
C ASP A 325 14.41 2.93 18.21
N GLU A 326 14.79 3.27 19.45
CA GLU A 326 14.32 4.48 20.12
C GLU A 326 14.70 5.74 19.33
N VAL A 327 15.95 5.83 18.86
CA VAL A 327 16.41 6.97 18.06
C VAL A 327 15.71 7.01 16.70
N ILE A 328 15.55 5.86 16.04
CA ILE A 328 14.79 5.74 14.79
C ILE A 328 13.35 6.25 14.99
N PHE A 329 12.68 5.82 16.05
CA PHE A 329 11.31 6.20 16.32
C PHE A 329 11.17 7.72 16.53
N GLU A 330 12.02 8.33 17.36
CA GLU A 330 11.96 9.78 17.62
C GLU A 330 12.16 10.60 16.33
N GLU A 331 13.03 10.16 15.43
CA GLU A 331 13.23 10.82 14.12
C GLU A 331 12.01 10.75 13.21
N PHE A 332 11.28 9.64 13.23
CA PHE A 332 10.06 9.49 12.44
C PHE A 332 8.83 10.16 13.05
N LYS A 333 8.76 10.24 14.39
CA LYS A 333 7.69 10.97 15.09
C LYS A 333 7.60 12.43 14.64
N GLY A 334 8.74 13.07 14.38
CA GLY A 334 8.78 14.43 13.81
C GLY A 334 8.31 14.52 12.34
N THR A 335 8.33 13.41 11.61
CA THR A 335 8.01 13.33 10.18
C THR A 335 6.52 12.98 9.94
N GLY A 336 5.96 12.15 10.81
CA GLY A 336 4.55 11.74 10.80
C GLY A 336 3.57 12.86 11.20
N ASN A 337 2.30 12.65 10.87
CA ASN A 337 1.20 13.53 11.26
C ASN A 337 0.00 12.78 11.87
N SER A 338 0.14 11.47 12.11
CA SER A 338 -0.81 10.63 12.84
C SER A 338 -0.03 9.54 13.56
N GLU A 339 -0.38 9.29 14.82
CA GLU A 339 0.25 8.29 15.66
C GLU A 339 -0.80 7.42 16.33
N VAL A 340 -0.70 6.11 16.17
CA VAL A 340 -1.53 5.10 16.85
C VAL A 340 -0.63 4.31 17.78
N TYR A 341 -0.79 4.50 19.09
CA TYR A 341 0.01 3.82 20.10
C TYR A 341 -0.65 2.52 20.52
N LEU A 342 0.10 1.42 20.54
CA LEU A 342 -0.34 0.16 21.12
C LEU A 342 0.27 -0.03 22.51
N ASP A 343 -0.55 -0.45 23.47
CA ASP A 343 -0.16 -0.64 24.87
C ASP A 343 0.03 -2.13 25.21
N ARG A 344 1.21 -2.49 25.71
CA ARG A 344 1.51 -3.84 26.18
C ARG A 344 0.60 -4.26 27.33
N LYS A 345 0.18 -3.34 28.20
CA LYS A 345 -0.73 -3.64 29.33
C LYS A 345 -2.09 -4.14 28.87
N LEU A 346 -2.60 -3.60 27.76
CA LEU A 346 -3.84 -4.05 27.13
C LEU A 346 -3.67 -5.44 26.52
N ALA A 347 -2.59 -5.64 25.76
CA ALA A 347 -2.28 -6.90 25.10
C ALA A 347 -2.06 -8.05 26.10
N ASP A 348 -1.34 -7.81 27.20
CA ASP A 348 -1.08 -8.80 28.26
C ASP A 348 -2.37 -9.26 28.95
N ARG A 349 -3.37 -8.38 29.02
CA ARG A 349 -4.74 -8.69 29.50
C ARG A 349 -5.66 -9.26 28.42
N ARG A 350 -5.15 -9.47 27.21
CA ARG A 350 -5.89 -9.95 26.03
C ARG A 350 -7.04 -9.02 25.61
N MET A 351 -6.91 -7.72 25.88
CA MET A 351 -7.86 -6.73 25.38
C MET A 351 -7.40 -6.21 24.02
N PHE A 352 -8.22 -6.44 23.00
CA PHE A 352 -7.96 -6.02 21.63
C PHE A 352 -9.14 -5.21 21.06
N PRO A 353 -8.89 -4.14 20.28
CA PRO A 353 -7.57 -3.62 19.90
C PRO A 353 -6.77 -3.04 21.08
N ALA A 354 -5.46 -3.30 21.13
CA ALA A 354 -4.61 -2.84 22.22
C ALA A 354 -4.19 -1.37 22.05
N ILE A 355 -5.11 -0.47 21.66
CA ILE A 355 -4.82 0.93 21.35
C ILE A 355 -4.87 1.78 22.61
N GLU A 356 -3.81 2.55 22.85
CA GLU A 356 -3.77 3.56 23.90
C GLU A 356 -4.47 4.85 23.45
N ILE A 357 -5.71 5.04 23.89
CA ILE A 357 -6.60 6.11 23.40
C ILE A 357 -6.01 7.51 23.67
N ASN A 358 -5.46 7.75 24.85
CA ASN A 358 -5.03 9.09 25.28
C ASN A 358 -3.79 9.60 24.54
N ARG A 359 -2.92 8.70 24.05
CA ARG A 359 -1.71 9.06 23.29
C ARG A 359 -1.92 9.04 21.77
N THR A 360 -2.99 8.40 21.32
CA THR A 360 -3.32 8.22 19.90
C THR A 360 -4.07 9.44 19.36
N GLY A 361 -3.71 9.89 18.16
CA GLY A 361 -4.38 11.01 17.50
C GLY A 361 -3.84 11.36 16.12
N THR A 362 -4.57 12.22 15.42
CA THR A 362 -4.20 12.76 14.10
C THR A 362 -4.07 14.28 14.18
N ARG A 363 -3.00 14.84 13.60
CA ARG A 363 -2.86 16.29 13.46
C ARG A 363 -3.86 16.83 12.45
N LYS A 364 -4.46 17.97 12.75
CA LYS A 364 -5.50 18.62 11.94
C LYS A 364 -6.71 17.73 11.66
N GLU A 365 -7.13 16.94 12.66
CA GLU A 365 -8.30 16.05 12.55
C GLU A 365 -9.62 16.79 12.27
N GLU A 366 -9.68 18.11 12.54
CA GLU A 366 -10.81 18.97 12.15
C GLU A 366 -11.03 19.07 10.64
N LEU A 367 -10.03 18.73 9.81
CA LEU A 367 -10.18 18.66 8.35
C LEU A 367 -10.80 17.34 7.89
N LEU A 368 -10.83 16.32 8.74
CA LEU A 368 -11.24 14.95 8.41
C LEU A 368 -12.61 14.59 9.00
N MET A 369 -13.18 15.48 9.81
CA MET A 369 -14.43 15.26 10.53
C MET A 369 -15.34 16.48 10.37
N SER A 370 -16.64 16.28 10.50
CA SER A 370 -17.57 17.41 10.57
C SER A 370 -17.36 18.19 11.87
N GLU A 371 -17.74 19.47 11.89
CA GLU A 371 -17.65 20.32 13.08
C GLU A 371 -18.42 19.74 14.28
N ASP A 372 -19.56 19.10 14.03
CA ASP A 372 -20.34 18.42 15.06
C ASP A 372 -19.63 17.16 15.59
N ASP A 373 -19.09 16.33 14.69
CA ASP A 373 -18.39 15.11 15.08
C ASP A 373 -17.11 15.42 15.87
N ILE A 374 -16.31 16.41 15.45
CA ILE A 374 -15.06 16.73 16.14
C ILE A 374 -15.32 17.28 17.55
N ASN A 375 -16.36 18.10 17.73
CA ASN A 375 -16.76 18.60 19.05
C ASN A 375 -17.14 17.45 20.00
N LYS A 376 -17.86 16.46 19.49
CA LYS A 376 -18.22 15.25 20.25
C LYS A 376 -16.99 14.41 20.57
N VAL A 377 -16.05 14.22 19.64
CA VAL A 377 -14.78 13.53 19.90
C VAL A 377 -13.98 14.25 20.99
N TYR A 378 -13.96 15.58 21.01
CA TYR A 378 -13.31 16.34 22.09
C TYR A 378 -13.95 16.12 23.45
N ILE A 379 -15.29 16.05 23.52
CA ILE A 379 -15.99 15.69 24.76
C ILE A 379 -15.62 14.27 25.18
N LEU A 380 -15.63 13.32 24.24
CA LEU A 380 -15.23 11.93 24.49
C LEU A 380 -13.81 11.86 25.06
N ARG A 381 -12.85 12.56 24.45
CA ARG A 381 -11.46 12.63 24.93
C ARG A 381 -11.37 13.20 26.34
N LYS A 382 -12.14 14.24 26.68
CA LYS A 382 -12.19 14.79 28.04
C LYS A 382 -12.72 13.79 29.07
N VAL A 383 -13.72 12.99 28.70
CA VAL A 383 -14.30 11.95 29.57
C VAL A 383 -13.31 10.79 29.77
N LEU A 384 -12.54 10.43 28.75
CA LEU A 384 -11.58 9.32 28.80
C LEU A 384 -10.22 9.70 29.43
N ALA A 385 -9.84 10.98 29.39
CA ALA A 385 -8.57 11.47 29.91
C ALA A 385 -8.24 11.08 31.37
N PRO A 386 -9.16 11.11 32.35
CA PRO A 386 -8.85 10.72 33.73
C PRO A 386 -8.73 9.20 33.93
N LEU A 387 -9.14 8.38 32.96
CA LEU A 387 -9.14 6.92 33.08
C LEU A 387 -7.78 6.32 32.72
N GLY A 388 -7.44 5.19 33.33
CA GLY A 388 -6.31 4.38 32.89
C GLY A 388 -6.57 3.72 31.52
N SER A 389 -5.51 3.29 30.81
CA SER A 389 -5.64 2.67 29.47
C SER A 389 -6.67 1.54 29.41
N VAL A 390 -6.70 0.68 30.44
CA VAL A 390 -7.61 -0.46 30.55
C VAL A 390 -9.07 0.00 30.65
N GLU A 391 -9.36 0.86 31.62
CA GLU A 391 -10.71 1.37 31.89
C GLU A 391 -11.24 2.18 30.70
N ALA A 392 -10.39 3.01 30.09
CA ALA A 392 -10.75 3.79 28.92
C ALA A 392 -11.13 2.89 27.74
N MET A 393 -10.35 1.82 27.51
CA MET A 393 -10.58 0.88 26.42
C MET A 393 -11.84 0.04 26.63
N GLU A 394 -12.07 -0.46 27.85
CA GLU A 394 -13.30 -1.19 28.22
C GLU A 394 -14.53 -0.30 28.04
N LEU A 395 -14.52 0.89 28.63
CA LEU A 395 -15.64 1.83 28.55
C LEU A 395 -15.97 2.20 27.10
N LEU A 396 -14.97 2.57 26.30
CA LEU A 396 -15.19 2.96 24.92
C LEU A 396 -15.69 1.79 24.07
N SER A 397 -15.10 0.60 24.24
CA SER A 397 -15.51 -0.60 23.48
C SER A 397 -16.94 -1.00 23.77
N ASP A 398 -17.34 -0.99 25.05
CA ASP A 398 -18.71 -1.32 25.46
C ASP A 398 -19.72 -0.34 24.86
N LYS A 399 -19.41 0.96 24.87
CA LYS A 399 -20.27 1.99 24.28
C LYS A 399 -20.37 1.86 22.75
N ILE A 400 -19.26 1.62 22.06
CA ILE A 400 -19.24 1.39 20.60
C ILE A 400 -20.05 0.14 20.26
N LEU A 401 -19.87 -0.96 20.98
CA LEU A 401 -20.59 -2.22 20.74
C LEU A 401 -22.09 -2.14 21.08
N SER A 402 -22.48 -1.27 22.00
CA SER A 402 -23.90 -1.02 22.30
C SER A 402 -24.69 -0.41 21.14
N THR A 403 -24.00 0.14 20.13
CA THR A 403 -24.59 0.77 18.95
C THR A 403 -24.24 0.02 17.67
N LYS A 404 -25.03 0.25 16.60
CA LYS A 404 -24.81 -0.39 15.30
C LYS A 404 -23.70 0.29 14.50
N THR A 405 -23.62 1.62 14.58
CA THR A 405 -22.69 2.43 13.82
C THR A 405 -22.04 3.52 14.67
N ASN A 406 -20.88 4.04 14.25
CA ASN A 406 -20.27 5.21 14.87
C ASN A 406 -21.20 6.43 14.85
N LYS A 407 -21.99 6.58 13.78
CA LYS A 407 -22.98 7.64 13.69
C LYS A 407 -24.05 7.53 14.78
N ASP A 408 -24.53 6.32 15.08
CA ASP A 408 -25.49 6.11 16.16
C ASP A 408 -24.86 6.36 17.55
N PHE A 409 -23.60 5.95 17.73
CA PHE A 409 -22.83 6.26 18.94
C PHE A 409 -22.70 7.77 19.16
N MET A 410 -22.26 8.51 18.14
CA MET A 410 -22.09 9.96 18.21
C MET A 410 -23.42 10.69 18.49
N LYS A 411 -24.55 10.21 17.94
CA LYS A 411 -25.88 10.72 18.28
C LYS A 411 -26.28 10.43 19.73
N SER A 412 -25.94 9.26 20.27
CA SER A 412 -26.28 8.92 21.66
C SER A 412 -25.60 9.83 22.69
N MET A 413 -24.49 10.47 22.32
CA MET A 413 -23.80 11.46 23.15
C MET A 413 -24.58 12.77 23.28
N GLU A 414 -25.41 13.14 22.29
CA GLU A 414 -26.26 14.33 22.35
C GLU A 414 -27.32 14.19 23.45
N LEU A 415 -27.95 13.01 23.54
CA LEU A 415 -29.01 12.71 24.50
C LEU A 415 -28.50 12.66 25.95
N SER A 416 -27.21 12.35 26.13
CA SER A 416 -26.57 12.23 27.44
C SER A 416 -26.31 13.61 28.09
N ASN A 417 -26.17 14.68 27.30
CA ASN A 417 -26.00 16.05 27.79
C ASN A 417 -27.31 16.74 28.20
N MET A 418 -28.48 16.09 28.01
CA MET A 418 -29.78 16.59 28.48
C MET A 418 -30.26 15.95 29.79
N ALA A 419 -29.46 15.06 30.40
CA ALA A 419 -29.81 14.34 31.62
C ALA A 419 -28.83 14.57 32.79
N GLY A 420 -28.00 15.61 32.71
CA GLY A 420 -27.06 16.04 33.77
C GLY A 420 -27.48 17.34 34.42
#